data_AF-A0A7S0Y1J9-F1
#
_entry.id   AF-A0A7S0Y1J9-F1
#
_cell.length_a   1.000
_cell.length_b   1.000
_cell.length_c   1.000
_cell.angle_alpha   90.00
_cell.angle_beta   90.00
_cell.angle_gamma   90.00
#
_symmetry.space_group_name_H-M   'P 1'
#
loop_
_entity.id
_entity.type
_entity.pdbx_description
1 polymer ?
#
loop_
_entity_poly.entity_id
_entity_poly.type
_entity_poly.pdbx_seq_one_letter_code
_entity_poly.pdbx_strand_id
1 'polypeptide(L)'
;PALPRSEIDLLRVPSTEMTLEEKYKAQKEGPVKKKEYNDDVPKVAWTILDFASPKSPLYQHPTSRPADRMQHTANQVDNTKILFLGGQSRAGKRLGDLWELNTANWRWRQIRIRGWPASSGHCAVVISKGTLLVWG
;
A
#
# COMPACT_ATOMS: atom_id res chain seq x y z
N PRO A 1 -43.64 -1.92 -62.85
CA PRO A 1 -44.51 -2.03 -61.65
C PRO A 1 -43.69 -2.57 -60.47
N ALA A 2 -43.42 -1.72 -59.48
CA ALA A 2 -42.59 -2.04 -58.31
C ALA A 2 -43.37 -2.91 -57.30
N LEU A 3 -42.66 -3.87 -56.69
CA LEU A 3 -43.19 -4.79 -55.68
C LEU A 3 -43.59 -4.06 -54.37
N PRO A 4 -44.62 -4.54 -53.66
CA PRO A 4 -45.13 -3.90 -52.43
C PRO A 4 -44.12 -3.99 -51.27
N ARG A 5 -44.04 -2.91 -50.52
CA ARG A 5 -43.01 -2.58 -49.52
C ARG A 5 -43.11 -3.33 -48.18
N SER A 6 -43.83 -4.46 -48.10
CA SER A 6 -44.20 -5.10 -46.83
C SER A 6 -43.42 -6.39 -46.49
N GLU A 7 -42.36 -6.74 -47.21
CA GLU A 7 -41.66 -8.03 -47.02
C GLU A 7 -40.15 -7.94 -46.73
N ILE A 8 -39.60 -6.76 -46.44
CA ILE A 8 -38.14 -6.60 -46.19
C ILE A 8 -37.76 -6.68 -44.70
N ASP A 9 -38.70 -6.75 -43.76
CA ASP A 9 -38.39 -6.69 -42.31
C ASP A 9 -38.22 -8.04 -41.59
N LEU A 10 -38.22 -9.18 -42.30
CA LEU A 10 -38.20 -10.51 -41.66
C LEU A 10 -36.82 -11.21 -41.56
N LEU A 11 -35.70 -10.51 -41.75
CA LEU A 11 -34.37 -11.12 -41.55
C LEU A 11 -33.44 -10.35 -40.60
N ARG A 12 -33.96 -9.53 -39.69
CA ARG A 12 -33.14 -8.97 -38.61
C ARG A 12 -33.06 -9.97 -37.45
N VAL A 13 -32.09 -10.87 -37.53
CA VAL A 13 -31.68 -11.70 -36.39
C VAL A 13 -31.27 -10.75 -35.26
N PRO A 14 -31.87 -10.81 -34.04
CA PRO A 14 -31.39 -10.00 -32.94
C PRO A 14 -30.02 -10.56 -32.54
N SER A 15 -28.96 -9.78 -32.74
CA SER A 15 -27.64 -10.14 -32.20
C SER A 15 -27.72 -10.06 -30.68
N THR A 16 -27.85 -11.21 -30.01
CA THR A 16 -27.75 -11.34 -28.55
C THR A 16 -26.31 -11.19 -28.04
N GLU A 17 -25.44 -10.52 -28.79
CA GLU A 17 -24.09 -10.22 -28.32
C GLU A 17 -24.11 -8.92 -27.53
N MET A 18 -23.94 -9.08 -26.22
CA MET A 18 -23.71 -7.98 -25.29
C MET A 18 -22.49 -7.17 -25.75
N THR A 19 -22.66 -5.84 -25.82
CA THR A 19 -21.61 -4.92 -26.22
C THR A 19 -20.45 -4.93 -25.22
N LEU A 20 -19.26 -4.50 -25.64
CA LEU A 20 -18.08 -4.42 -24.76
C LEU A 20 -18.31 -3.51 -23.54
N GLU A 21 -19.09 -2.44 -23.70
CA GLU A 21 -19.46 -1.52 -22.62
C GLU A 21 -20.40 -2.17 -21.59
N GLU A 22 -21.35 -2.97 -22.06
CA GLU A 22 -22.25 -3.73 -21.17
C GLU A 22 -21.49 -4.82 -20.41
N LYS A 23 -20.53 -5.50 -21.06
CA LYS A 23 -19.61 -6.45 -20.41
C LYS A 23 -18.75 -5.77 -19.33
N TYR A 24 -18.27 -4.55 -19.61
CA TYR A 24 -17.47 -3.77 -18.66
C TYR A 24 -18.27 -3.31 -17.44
N LYS A 25 -19.54 -2.90 -17.64
CA LYS A 25 -20.44 -2.52 -16.53
C LYS A 25 -20.84 -3.73 -15.67
N ALA A 26 -21.21 -4.85 -16.28
CA ALA A 26 -21.55 -6.07 -15.56
C ALA A 26 -20.41 -6.58 -14.66
N GLN A 27 -19.15 -6.34 -15.06
CA GLN A 27 -17.98 -6.70 -14.27
C GLN A 27 -17.79 -5.83 -13.01
N LYS A 28 -18.32 -4.59 -12.98
CA LYS A 28 -18.26 -3.70 -11.81
C LYS A 28 -19.43 -3.89 -10.84
N GLU A 29 -20.55 -4.43 -11.30
CA GLU A 29 -21.78 -4.61 -10.51
C GLU A 29 -21.94 -6.01 -9.90
N GLY A 30 -21.00 -6.93 -10.14
CA GLY A 30 -20.94 -8.19 -9.41
C GLY A 30 -20.84 -7.94 -7.89
N PRO A 31 -21.34 -8.87 -7.04
CA PRO A 31 -21.36 -8.67 -5.59
C PRO A 31 -19.94 -8.37 -5.12
N VAL A 32 -19.69 -7.11 -4.78
CA VAL A 32 -18.44 -6.68 -4.15
C VAL A 32 -18.40 -7.43 -2.84
N LYS A 33 -17.57 -8.48 -2.76
CA LYS A 33 -17.20 -9.09 -1.49
C LYS A 33 -16.59 -7.96 -0.67
N LYS A 34 -17.38 -7.38 0.25
CA LYS A 34 -16.83 -6.54 1.31
C LYS A 34 -15.82 -7.43 2.00
N LYS A 35 -14.53 -7.14 1.82
CA LYS A 35 -13.52 -7.70 2.69
C LYS A 35 -13.86 -7.15 4.06
N GLU A 36 -14.48 -7.97 4.90
CA GLU A 36 -14.61 -7.68 6.33
C GLU A 36 -13.19 -7.49 6.86
N TYR A 37 -12.87 -6.23 7.10
CA TYR A 37 -11.61 -5.83 7.69
C TYR A 37 -11.80 -5.99 9.18
N ASN A 38 -11.07 -6.93 9.81
CA ASN A 38 -11.11 -7.14 11.26
C ASN A 38 -10.91 -5.80 11.98
N ASP A 39 -11.90 -5.41 12.78
CA ASP A 39 -11.95 -4.17 13.55
C ASP A 39 -10.92 -4.11 14.70
N ASP A 40 -10.08 -5.14 14.87
CA ASP A 40 -9.06 -5.24 15.93
C ASP A 40 -7.75 -4.49 15.63
N VAL A 41 -7.66 -3.82 14.48
CA VAL A 41 -6.55 -2.87 14.21
C VAL A 41 -6.96 -1.52 14.78
N PRO A 42 -6.14 -0.86 15.63
CA PRO A 42 -6.42 0.50 16.04
C PRO A 42 -6.64 1.38 14.81
N LYS A 43 -7.87 1.90 14.63
CA LYS A 43 -8.25 2.86 13.58
C LYS A 43 -7.62 4.22 13.86
N VAL A 44 -6.30 4.29 13.98
CA VAL A 44 -5.59 5.55 14.00
C VAL A 44 -5.04 5.75 12.60
N ALA A 45 -5.77 6.55 11.81
CA ALA A 45 -5.37 6.96 10.46
C ALA A 45 -3.99 7.65 10.44
N TRP A 46 -3.50 8.04 11.63
CA TRP A 46 -2.18 8.56 11.88
C TRP A 46 -1.61 8.01 13.19
N THR A 47 -0.30 7.98 13.33
CA THR A 47 0.36 7.71 14.62
C THR A 47 1.63 8.54 14.77
N ILE A 48 2.09 8.65 16.02
CA ILE A 48 3.37 9.26 16.38
C ILE A 48 4.33 8.14 16.80
N LEU A 49 5.45 8.02 16.09
CA LEU A 49 6.49 7.04 16.41
C LEU A 49 7.68 7.74 17.06
N ASP A 50 7.90 7.45 18.34
CA ASP A 50 9.14 7.77 19.04
C ASP A 50 10.18 6.65 18.82
N PHE A 51 11.10 6.90 17.88
CA PHE A 51 12.18 5.96 17.54
C PHE A 51 13.47 6.22 18.33
N ALA A 52 13.56 7.36 19.01
CA ALA A 52 14.71 7.72 19.84
C ALA A 52 14.57 7.27 21.30
N SER A 53 13.40 6.74 21.69
CA SER A 53 13.16 6.22 23.03
C SER A 53 14.26 5.25 23.49
N PRO A 54 14.83 5.40 24.69
CA PRO A 54 15.82 4.46 25.25
C PRO A 54 15.30 3.02 25.37
N LYS A 55 13.97 2.85 25.36
CA LYS A 55 13.28 1.56 25.43
C LYS A 55 13.16 0.86 24.07
N SER A 56 13.61 1.49 22.99
CA SER A 56 13.65 0.90 21.65
C SER A 56 14.99 0.18 21.47
N PRO A 57 15.07 -1.15 21.71
CA PRO A 57 16.33 -1.85 21.56
C PRO A 57 16.78 -1.77 20.10
N LEU A 58 18.04 -1.39 19.91
CA LEU A 58 18.71 -1.48 18.61
C LEU A 58 18.84 -2.97 18.27
N TYR A 59 18.10 -3.43 17.27
CA TYR A 59 18.17 -4.82 16.83
C TYR A 59 19.05 -4.87 15.57
N GLN A 60 20.19 -5.57 15.66
CA GLN A 60 20.99 -5.88 14.50
C GLN A 60 20.53 -7.24 13.97
N HIS A 61 19.66 -7.23 12.96
CA HIS A 61 19.24 -8.46 12.28
C HIS A 61 20.47 -9.10 11.60
N PRO A 62 20.60 -10.44 11.53
CA PRO A 62 21.72 -11.14 10.88
C PRO A 62 21.87 -10.81 9.38
N THR A 63 20.84 -10.27 8.73
CA THR A 63 20.95 -9.66 7.40
C THR A 63 21.22 -8.17 7.57
N SER A 64 22.37 -7.71 7.07
CA SER A 64 22.91 -6.35 7.25
C SER A 64 22.11 -5.22 6.56
N ARG A 65 20.87 -5.47 6.14
CA ARG A 65 20.01 -4.54 5.38
C ARG A 65 18.54 -5.00 5.35
N PRO A 66 17.60 -4.06 5.14
CA PRO A 66 16.19 -4.39 4.90
C PRO A 66 16.00 -5.28 3.66
N ALA A 67 14.95 -6.09 3.67
CA ALA A 67 14.49 -6.78 2.46
C ALA A 67 13.99 -5.80 1.39
N ASP A 68 14.07 -6.22 0.13
CA ASP A 68 13.50 -5.52 -1.02
C ASP A 68 12.03 -5.18 -0.77
N ARG A 69 11.66 -3.92 -1.04
CA ARG A 69 10.35 -3.38 -0.69
C ARG A 69 9.91 -2.28 -1.64
N MET A 70 8.61 -2.16 -1.86
CA MET A 70 7.96 -1.04 -2.54
C MET A 70 6.99 -0.32 -1.59
N GLN A 71 6.55 0.89 -1.95
CA GLN A 71 5.56 1.66 -1.19
C GLN A 71 5.93 1.90 0.28
N HIS A 72 7.23 2.00 0.57
CA HIS A 72 7.76 2.39 1.87
C HIS A 72 7.96 3.91 1.90
N THR A 73 8.16 4.48 3.09
CA THR A 73 8.58 5.88 3.24
C THR A 73 10.06 5.96 3.57
N ALA A 74 10.72 7.04 3.14
CA ALA A 74 12.12 7.33 3.44
C ALA A 74 12.24 8.76 3.98
N ASN A 75 12.77 8.92 5.19
CA ASN A 75 12.73 10.18 5.94
C ASN A 75 14.12 10.52 6.50
N GLN A 76 14.70 11.65 6.07
CA GLN A 76 15.97 12.12 6.62
C GLN A 76 15.75 12.68 8.04
N VAL A 77 16.48 12.15 9.03
CA VAL A 77 16.35 12.55 10.46
C VAL A 77 17.54 13.34 11.00
N ASP A 78 18.70 13.22 10.36
CA ASP A 78 19.85 14.09 10.54
C ASP A 78 20.71 14.12 9.26
N ASN A 79 21.86 14.79 9.30
CA ASN A 79 22.76 14.92 8.15
C ASN A 79 23.26 13.56 7.61
N THR A 80 23.19 12.51 8.41
CA THR A 80 23.78 11.21 8.13
C THR A 80 22.80 10.06 8.22
N LYS A 81 21.53 10.29 8.56
CA LYS A 81 20.59 9.22 8.88
C LYS A 81 19.28 9.37 8.13
N ILE A 82 18.86 8.27 7.53
CA ILE A 82 17.59 8.15 6.81
C ILE A 82 16.81 6.97 7.40
N LEU A 83 15.55 7.20 7.76
CA LEU A 83 14.63 6.20 8.25
C LEU A 83 13.73 5.66 7.15
N PHE A 84 13.63 4.33 7.08
CA PHE A 84 12.79 3.58 6.16
C PHE A 84 11.72 2.85 6.94
N LEU A 85 10.45 3.21 6.74
CA LEU A 85 9.32 2.63 7.46
C LEU A 85 8.44 1.78 6.54
N GLY A 86 8.18 0.54 6.96
CA GLY A 86 7.21 -0.36 6.37
C GLY A 86 7.42 -0.65 4.88
N GLY A 87 6.33 -0.68 4.13
CA GLY A 87 6.27 -1.02 2.71
C GLY A 87 5.72 -2.43 2.48
N GLN A 88 5.91 -2.92 1.26
CA GLN A 88 5.48 -4.24 0.82
C GLN A 88 6.67 -4.99 0.21
N SER A 89 6.91 -6.23 0.65
CA SER A 89 7.95 -7.08 0.09
C SER A 89 7.57 -7.58 -1.31
N ARG A 90 8.55 -8.14 -2.05
CA ARG A 90 8.31 -8.77 -3.36
C ARG A 90 7.23 -9.86 -3.33
N ALA A 91 7.03 -10.53 -2.19
CA ALA A 91 6.00 -11.56 -2.01
C ALA A 91 4.62 -10.97 -1.67
N GLY A 92 4.44 -9.65 -1.69
CA GLY A 92 3.18 -8.97 -1.36
C GLY A 92 2.94 -8.80 0.15
N LYS A 93 3.87 -9.21 1.01
CA LYS A 93 3.73 -9.10 2.47
C LYS A 93 3.96 -7.65 2.91
N ARG A 94 2.99 -7.07 3.62
CA ARG A 94 3.18 -5.77 4.29
C ARG A 94 4.23 -5.87 5.39
N LEU A 95 5.04 -4.83 5.51
CA LEU A 95 6.13 -4.73 6.46
C LEU A 95 5.79 -3.64 7.49
N GLY A 96 6.12 -3.88 8.76
CA GLY A 96 5.95 -2.93 9.86
C GLY A 96 7.26 -2.61 10.58
N ASP A 97 8.38 -2.91 9.92
CA ASP A 97 9.71 -2.65 10.45
C ASP A 97 10.15 -1.21 10.17
N LEU A 98 11.01 -0.70 11.06
CA LEU A 98 11.72 0.56 10.88
C LEU A 98 13.21 0.26 10.74
N TRP A 99 13.80 0.79 9.68
CA TRP A 99 15.23 0.70 9.41
C TRP A 99 15.85 2.08 9.37
N GLU A 100 17.10 2.19 9.80
CA GLU A 100 17.92 3.37 9.63
C GLU A 100 19.12 3.03 8.75
N LEU A 101 19.36 3.87 7.74
CA LEU A 101 20.60 3.92 6.99
C LEU A 101 21.46 5.07 7.51
N ASN A 102 22.67 4.75 7.96
CA ASN A 102 23.71 5.75 8.17
C ASN A 102 24.46 5.99 6.85
N THR A 103 24.32 7.17 6.25
CA THR A 103 24.90 7.55 4.95
C THR A 103 26.38 7.91 5.04
N ALA A 104 26.93 8.13 6.24
CA ALA A 104 28.37 8.39 6.41
C ALA A 104 29.20 7.11 6.28
N ASN A 105 28.64 5.96 6.63
CA ASN A 105 29.34 4.66 6.57
C ASN A 105 28.56 3.56 5.84
N TRP A 106 27.40 3.89 5.27
CA TRP A 106 26.51 2.98 4.52
C TRP A 106 26.06 1.74 5.31
N ARG A 107 25.92 1.87 6.63
CA ARG A 107 25.47 0.77 7.50
C ARG A 107 24.00 0.90 7.83
N TRP A 108 23.30 -0.22 7.76
CA TRP A 108 21.93 -0.35 8.20
C TRP A 108 21.83 -0.80 9.65
N ARG A 109 20.78 -0.38 10.33
CA ARG A 109 20.33 -0.96 11.59
C ARG A 109 18.82 -1.01 11.63
N GLN A 110 18.25 -2.02 12.27
CA GLN A 110 16.82 -2.08 12.51
C GLN A 110 16.49 -1.43 13.85
N ILE A 111 15.50 -0.55 13.85
CA ILE A 111 14.99 0.09 15.05
C ILE A 111 13.70 -0.62 15.43
N ARG A 112 13.63 -1.11 16.67
CA ARG A 112 12.40 -1.72 17.17
C ARG A 112 11.41 -0.63 17.54
N ILE A 113 10.27 -0.62 16.85
CA ILE A 113 9.15 0.29 17.13
C ILE A 113 7.96 -0.49 17.70
N ARG A 114 7.06 0.23 18.39
CA ARG A 114 5.78 -0.29 18.90
C ARG A 114 4.66 0.61 18.39
N GLY A 115 3.45 0.05 18.27
CA GLY A 115 2.26 0.84 17.92
C GLY A 115 2.12 1.20 16.44
N TRP A 116 2.93 0.61 15.54
CA TRP A 116 2.73 0.70 14.09
C TRP A 116 2.42 -0.68 13.51
N PRO A 117 1.28 -0.85 12.83
CA PRO A 117 0.99 -2.09 12.11
C PRO A 117 1.85 -2.21 10.85
N ALA A 118 1.93 -3.41 10.29
CA ALA A 118 2.52 -3.61 8.98
C ALA A 118 1.69 -2.89 7.90
N SER A 119 2.28 -1.90 7.22
CA SER A 119 1.58 -1.00 6.29
C SER A 119 2.44 -0.66 5.06
N SER A 120 1.78 -0.31 3.96
CA SER A 120 2.37 0.04 2.66
C SER A 120 1.54 1.15 2.01
N GLY A 121 2.19 2.11 1.35
CA GLY A 121 1.49 3.24 0.70
C GLY A 121 1.10 4.37 1.65
N HIS A 122 1.67 4.37 2.86
CA HIS A 122 1.51 5.43 3.84
C HIS A 122 2.45 6.61 3.54
N CYS A 123 2.21 7.72 4.21
CA CYS A 123 3.09 8.88 4.29
C CYS A 123 3.72 8.97 5.68
N ALA A 124 4.93 9.49 5.77
CA ALA A 124 5.59 9.76 7.04
C ALA A 124 6.39 11.06 6.93
N VAL A 125 6.52 11.78 8.04
CA VAL A 125 7.26 13.04 8.14
C VAL A 125 7.93 13.15 9.50
N VAL A 126 9.17 13.64 9.52
CA VAL A 126 9.89 13.93 10.77
C VAL A 126 9.35 15.23 11.35
N ILE A 127 8.83 15.18 12.57
CA ILE A 127 8.24 16.36 13.24
C ILE A 127 9.13 16.91 14.36
N SER A 128 10.04 16.10 14.88
CA SER A 128 11.04 16.51 15.86
C SER A 128 12.17 15.48 15.93
N LYS A 129 13.21 15.78 16.71
CA LYS A 129 14.31 14.84 16.95
C LYS A 129 13.77 13.57 17.59
N GLY A 130 13.81 12.46 16.86
CA GLY A 130 13.34 11.17 17.38
C GLY A 130 11.87 10.87 17.11
N THR A 131 11.14 11.72 16.40
CA THR A 131 9.70 11.56 16.22
C THR A 131 9.26 11.63 14.77
N LEU A 132 8.53 10.61 14.32
CA LEU A 132 7.84 10.55 13.03
C LEU A 132 6.33 10.69 13.23
N LEU A 133 5.69 11.57 12.47
CA LEU A 133 4.26 11.52 12.22
C LEU A 133 4.03 10.63 11.00
N VAL A 134 3.16 9.64 11.11
CA VAL A 134 2.83 8.70 10.04
C VAL A 134 1.33 8.77 9.77
N TRP A 135 0.90 8.74 8.51
CA TRP A 135 -0.51 8.78 8.10
C TRP A 135 -0.77 7.91 6.87
N GLY A 136 -1.96 7.29 6.81
CA GLY A 136 -2.42 6.47 5.68
C GLY A 136 -2.21 4.97 5.83
#